data_AF-E1X2Z0-F1
#
_entry.id   AF-E1X2Z0-F1
#
_cell.length_a   1.000
_cell.length_b   1.000
_cell.length_c   1.000
_cell.angle_alpha   90.00
_cell.angle_beta   90.00
_cell.angle_gamma   90.00
#
_symmetry.space_group_name_H-M   'P 1'
#
loop_
_entity.id
_entity.type
_entity.pdbx_description
1 polymer ?
#
loop_
_entity_poly.entity_id
_entity_poly.type
_entity_poly.pdbx_seq_one_letter_code
_entity_poly.pdbx_strand_id
1 'polypeptide(L)'
;MKFLFIILTSLALTGCATSTKKSIAQDRKSVGPIHNEKELMDKGRQILENSKLTKKQKDQFIAIYNANRKEALNLEDQIREYRAVLLKTLVAKKFDQRKFDITSLKIKKLIIQRYELSMKQYRQGKKILGVDAVHVYDDPWFEIMHKF
;
A
#
# COMPACT_ATOMS: atom_id res chain seq x y z
N MET A 1 -30.16 -2.30 36.30
CA MET A 1 -28.68 -2.20 36.27
C MET A 1 -27.97 -3.13 35.27
N LYS A 2 -28.65 -4.01 34.52
CA LYS A 2 -28.00 -4.86 33.48
C LYS A 2 -27.86 -4.21 32.09
N PHE A 3 -28.70 -3.21 31.78
CA PHE A 3 -28.67 -2.53 30.46
C PHE A 3 -27.58 -1.46 30.31
N LEU A 4 -27.07 -0.88 31.41
CA LEU A 4 -26.03 0.16 31.38
C LEU A 4 -24.65 -0.39 31.00
N PHE A 5 -24.38 -1.68 31.28
CA PHE A 5 -23.12 -2.33 30.92
C PHE A 5 -23.00 -2.69 29.43
N ILE A 6 -24.12 -2.80 28.70
CA ILE A 6 -24.12 -3.16 27.27
C ILE A 6 -23.85 -1.93 26.38
N ILE A 7 -24.23 -0.73 26.85
CA ILE A 7 -23.97 0.53 26.14
C ILE A 7 -22.51 0.97 26.34
N LEU A 8 -21.92 0.72 27.51
CA LEU A 8 -20.53 1.09 27.79
C LEU A 8 -19.50 0.25 26.99
N THR A 9 -19.80 -1.03 26.74
CA THR A 9 -18.93 -1.91 25.95
C THR A 9 -19.03 -1.67 24.44
N SER A 10 -20.15 -1.16 23.95
CA SER A 10 -20.34 -0.82 22.53
C SER A 10 -19.67 0.52 22.15
N LEU A 11 -19.49 1.45 23.09
CA LEU A 11 -18.73 2.69 22.89
C LEU A 11 -17.20 2.49 22.87
N ALA A 12 -16.69 1.41 23.48
CA ALA A 12 -15.25 1.13 23.50
C ALA A 12 -14.69 0.62 22.16
N LEU A 13 -15.54 0.05 21.29
CA LEU A 13 -15.12 -0.56 20.03
C LEU A 13 -14.99 0.44 18.87
N THR A 14 -15.64 1.61 18.94
CA THR A 14 -15.58 2.63 17.87
C THR A 14 -14.36 3.55 17.98
N GLY A 15 -13.68 3.56 19.15
CA GLY A 15 -12.49 4.36 19.40
C GLY A 15 -11.19 3.85 18.76
N CYS A 16 -11.05 2.53 18.57
CA CYS A 16 -9.81 1.94 18.06
C CYS A 16 -9.55 2.27 16.58
N ALA A 17 -10.55 2.17 15.70
CA ALA A 17 -10.38 2.47 14.27
C ALA A 17 -10.00 3.94 14.02
N THR A 18 -10.56 4.86 14.81
CA THR A 18 -10.26 6.31 14.70
C THR A 18 -8.84 6.61 15.19
N SER A 19 -8.40 5.96 16.27
CA SER A 19 -7.04 6.09 16.80
C SER A 19 -6.00 5.59 15.79
N THR A 20 -6.19 4.41 15.21
CA THR A 20 -5.29 3.84 14.19
C THR A 20 -5.17 4.74 12.96
N LYS A 21 -6.29 5.26 12.44
CA LYS A 21 -6.27 6.20 11.31
C LYS A 21 -5.49 7.47 11.62
N LYS A 22 -5.63 8.02 12.83
CA LYS A 22 -4.87 9.19 13.29
C LYS A 22 -3.38 8.87 13.42
N SER A 23 -3.04 7.71 13.95
CA SER A 23 -1.66 7.21 14.04
C SER A 23 -1.01 7.13 12.66
N ILE A 24 -1.67 6.49 11.70
CA ILE A 24 -1.18 6.39 10.31
C ILE A 24 -0.97 7.78 9.69
N ALA A 25 -1.90 8.71 9.91
CA ALA A 25 -1.77 10.07 9.39
C ALA A 25 -0.58 10.82 10.00
N GLN A 26 -0.30 10.61 11.28
CA GLN A 26 0.86 11.16 11.97
C GLN A 26 2.16 10.55 11.46
N ASP A 27 2.21 9.22 11.29
CA ASP A 27 3.36 8.50 10.73
C ASP A 27 3.63 8.94 9.28
N ARG A 28 2.58 9.10 8.46
CA ARG A 28 2.72 9.64 7.11
C ARG A 28 3.33 11.04 7.12
N LYS A 29 2.89 11.92 8.03
CA LYS A 29 3.43 13.28 8.15
C LYS A 29 4.89 13.29 8.60
N SER A 30 5.29 12.40 9.52
CA SER A 30 6.66 12.32 10.02
C SER A 30 7.64 11.74 8.99
N VAL A 31 7.18 10.82 8.14
CA VAL A 31 7.96 10.31 7.00
C VAL A 31 8.19 11.42 5.96
N GLY A 32 7.21 12.28 5.72
CA GLY A 32 7.26 13.35 4.72
C GLY A 32 6.88 12.87 3.30
N PRO A 33 6.87 13.77 2.31
CA PRO A 33 6.52 13.41 0.94
C PRO A 33 7.56 12.49 0.32
N ILE A 34 7.10 11.55 -0.52
CA ILE A 34 7.92 10.63 -1.32
C ILE A 34 7.40 10.72 -2.75
N HIS A 35 8.24 11.16 -3.68
CA HIS A 35 7.85 11.45 -5.06
C HIS A 35 8.15 10.32 -6.02
N ASN A 36 9.09 9.44 -5.67
CA ASN A 36 9.51 8.36 -6.55
C ASN A 36 10.05 7.15 -5.76
N GLU A 37 10.23 6.05 -6.48
CA GLU A 37 10.72 4.77 -5.96
C GLU A 37 12.11 4.89 -5.31
N LYS A 38 12.97 5.77 -5.82
CA LYS A 38 14.32 5.97 -5.27
C LYS A 38 14.24 6.62 -3.89
N GLU A 39 13.45 7.69 -3.75
CA GLU A 39 13.20 8.34 -2.46
C GLU A 39 12.56 7.38 -1.46
N LEU A 40 11.62 6.53 -1.91
CA LEU A 40 11.02 5.49 -1.07
C LEU A 40 12.08 4.55 -0.50
N MET A 41 13.03 4.13 -1.34
CA MET A 41 14.12 3.26 -0.95
C MET A 41 15.11 3.91 0.00
N ASP A 42 15.52 5.14 -0.29
CA ASP A 42 16.47 5.86 0.56
C ASP A 42 15.85 6.14 1.94
N LYS A 43 14.57 6.51 1.98
CA LYS A 43 13.82 6.67 3.23
C LYS A 43 13.65 5.34 3.97
N GLY A 44 13.35 4.25 3.24
CA GLY A 44 13.25 2.91 3.80
C GLY A 44 14.56 2.46 4.46
N ARG A 45 15.70 2.70 3.80
CA ARG A 45 17.03 2.45 4.38
C ARG A 45 17.26 3.26 5.64
N GLN A 46 16.93 4.56 5.63
CA GLN A 46 17.06 5.42 6.81
C GLN A 46 16.23 4.89 8.00
N ILE A 47 14.99 4.46 7.76
CA ILE A 47 14.11 3.88 8.79
C ILE A 47 14.71 2.59 9.36
N LEU A 48 15.22 1.71 8.49
CA LEU A 48 15.89 0.47 8.92
C LEU A 48 17.16 0.77 9.70
N GLU A 49 17.95 1.77 9.29
CA GLU A 49 19.20 2.09 9.98
C GLU A 49 18.98 2.55 11.41
N ASN A 50 17.94 3.36 11.63
CA ASN A 50 17.54 3.86 12.95
C ASN A 50 16.80 2.83 13.82
N SER A 51 16.60 1.60 13.32
CA SER A 51 15.91 0.54 14.05
C SER A 51 16.88 -0.33 14.87
N LYS A 52 16.34 -1.08 15.83
CA LYS A 52 17.09 -2.07 16.62
C LYS A 52 17.35 -3.39 15.87
N LEU A 53 17.04 -3.46 14.57
CA LEU A 53 17.21 -4.66 13.76
C LEU A 53 18.69 -4.97 13.53
N THR A 54 19.01 -6.26 13.41
CA THR A 54 20.37 -6.68 13.06
C THR A 54 20.70 -6.30 11.61
N LYS A 55 22.00 -6.08 11.32
CA LYS A 55 22.47 -5.83 9.94
C LYS A 55 21.97 -6.90 8.96
N LYS A 56 21.99 -8.17 9.37
CA LYS A 56 21.48 -9.29 8.56
C LYS A 56 20.00 -9.12 8.19
N GLN A 57 19.15 -8.72 9.14
CA GLN A 57 17.71 -8.49 8.88
C GLN A 57 17.48 -7.30 7.94
N LYS A 58 18.23 -6.21 8.13
CA LYS A 58 18.19 -5.03 7.25
C LYS A 58 18.59 -5.42 5.81
N ASP A 59 19.72 -6.12 5.67
CA ASP A 59 20.25 -6.59 4.37
C ASP A 59 19.25 -7.52 3.66
N GLN A 60 18.66 -8.46 4.40
CA GLN A 60 17.64 -9.39 3.87
C GLN A 60 16.37 -8.66 3.42
N PHE A 61 15.90 -7.67 4.18
CA PHE A 61 14.74 -6.86 3.76
C PHE A 61 15.03 -6.10 2.47
N ILE A 62 16.20 -5.45 2.38
CA ILE A 62 16.62 -4.70 1.18
C ILE A 62 16.76 -5.63 -0.03
N ALA A 63 17.25 -6.85 0.16
CA ALA A 63 17.35 -7.84 -0.92
C ALA A 63 15.96 -8.22 -1.48
N ILE A 64 14.97 -8.45 -0.62
CA ILE A 64 13.58 -8.73 -1.04
C ILE A 64 13.00 -7.54 -1.80
N TYR A 65 13.26 -6.33 -1.33
CA TYR A 65 12.82 -5.13 -2.05
C TYR A 65 13.40 -5.10 -3.46
N ASN A 66 14.71 -5.25 -3.58
CA ASN A 66 15.39 -5.18 -4.86
C ASN A 66 14.96 -6.28 -5.83
N ALA A 67 14.63 -7.48 -5.33
CA ALA A 67 14.19 -8.60 -6.16
C ALA A 67 12.90 -8.29 -6.94
N ASN A 68 11.98 -7.53 -6.35
CA ASN A 68 10.68 -7.21 -6.96
C ASN A 68 10.69 -5.87 -7.73
N ARG A 69 11.76 -5.08 -7.61
CA ARG A 69 11.85 -3.72 -8.16
C ARG A 69 11.67 -3.69 -9.68
N LYS A 70 12.28 -4.63 -10.41
CA LYS A 70 12.18 -4.69 -11.87
C LYS A 70 10.74 -4.92 -12.33
N GLU A 71 10.04 -5.85 -11.69
CA GLU A 71 8.64 -6.15 -11.98
C GLU A 71 7.74 -4.95 -11.65
N ALA A 72 7.98 -4.31 -10.51
CA ALA A 72 7.26 -3.11 -10.12
C ALA A 72 7.42 -2.00 -11.18
N LEU A 73 8.66 -1.69 -11.59
CA LEU A 73 8.93 -0.67 -12.60
C LEU A 73 8.26 -0.99 -13.94
N ASN A 74 8.32 -2.25 -14.38
CA ASN A 74 7.64 -2.69 -15.60
C ASN A 74 6.12 -2.50 -15.53
N LEU A 75 5.48 -2.80 -14.38
CA LEU A 75 4.04 -2.53 -14.19
C LEU A 75 3.72 -1.04 -14.30
N GLU A 76 4.56 -0.17 -13.72
CA GLU A 76 4.38 1.28 -13.78
C GLU A 76 4.53 1.82 -15.21
N ASP A 77 5.49 1.32 -15.97
CA ASP A 77 5.69 1.69 -17.37
C ASP A 77 4.48 1.28 -18.22
N GLN A 78 3.95 0.06 -18.04
CA GLN A 78 2.72 -0.37 -18.72
C GLN A 78 1.51 0.49 -18.34
N ILE A 79 1.39 0.91 -17.08
CA ILE A 79 0.33 1.84 -16.64
C ILE A 79 0.46 3.18 -17.40
N ARG A 80 1.67 3.72 -17.54
CA ARG A 80 1.91 4.98 -18.28
C ARG A 80 1.58 4.84 -19.76
N GLU A 81 1.96 3.73 -20.39
CA GLU A 81 1.61 3.42 -21.78
C GLU A 81 0.09 3.40 -21.99
N TYR A 82 -0.66 2.69 -21.14
CA TYR A 82 -2.11 2.67 -21.25
C TYR A 82 -2.77 4.02 -20.92
N ARG A 83 -2.19 4.84 -20.03
CA ARG A 83 -2.65 6.23 -19.82
C ARG A 83 -2.49 7.07 -21.08
N ALA A 84 -1.39 6.91 -21.80
CA ALA A 84 -1.21 7.57 -23.10
C ALA A 84 -2.23 7.07 -24.14
N VAL A 85 -2.57 5.78 -24.12
CA VAL A 85 -3.65 5.22 -24.97
C VAL A 85 -5.02 5.80 -24.62
N LEU A 86 -5.32 6.02 -23.33
CA LEU A 86 -6.55 6.72 -22.91
C LEU A 86 -6.57 8.14 -23.45
N LEU A 87 -5.49 8.89 -23.29
CA LEU A 87 -5.39 10.26 -23.80
C LEU A 87 -5.63 10.30 -25.32
N LYS A 88 -5.00 9.38 -26.07
CA LYS A 88 -5.22 9.24 -27.52
C LYS A 88 -6.67 8.93 -27.87
N THR A 89 -7.37 8.17 -27.03
CA THR A 89 -8.78 7.81 -27.24
C THR A 89 -9.70 9.01 -26.97
N LEU A 90 -9.37 9.84 -25.97
CA LEU A 90 -10.12 11.05 -25.62
C LEU A 90 -10.03 12.14 -26.69
N VAL A 91 -8.87 12.28 -27.34
CA VAL A 91 -8.65 13.30 -28.39
C VAL A 91 -8.95 12.82 -29.81
N ALA A 92 -9.49 11.61 -29.97
CA ALA A 92 -9.82 11.05 -31.27
C ALA A 92 -11.02 11.76 -31.91
N LYS A 93 -10.99 11.95 -33.24
CA LYS A 93 -12.09 12.59 -34.01
C LYS A 93 -13.45 11.92 -33.77
N LYS A 94 -13.45 10.60 -33.58
CA LYS A 94 -14.60 9.83 -33.12
C LYS A 94 -14.20 9.10 -31.86
N PHE A 95 -14.86 9.43 -30.76
CA PHE A 95 -14.64 8.78 -29.48
C PHE A 95 -15.12 7.33 -29.52
N ASP A 96 -14.28 6.42 -29.03
CA ASP A 96 -14.57 4.99 -28.93
C ASP A 96 -14.68 4.60 -27.45
N GLN A 97 -15.92 4.54 -26.95
CA GLN A 97 -16.23 4.18 -25.57
C GLN A 97 -15.70 2.78 -25.22
N ARG A 98 -15.85 1.81 -26.11
CA ARG A 98 -15.42 0.43 -25.85
C ARG A 98 -13.90 0.36 -25.67
N LYS A 99 -13.15 1.08 -26.50
CA LYS A 99 -11.69 1.19 -26.36
C LYS A 99 -11.29 1.89 -25.05
N PHE A 100 -12.00 2.95 -24.68
CA PHE A 100 -11.79 3.66 -23.40
C PHE A 100 -11.99 2.71 -22.21
N ASP A 101 -13.08 1.94 -22.20
CA ASP A 101 -13.43 1.02 -21.11
C ASP A 101 -12.42 -0.12 -20.97
N ILE A 102 -12.05 -0.75 -22.10
CA ILE A 102 -11.05 -1.82 -22.12
C ILE A 102 -9.71 -1.30 -21.60
N THR A 103 -9.27 -0.13 -22.07
CA THR A 103 -8.00 0.47 -21.65
C THR A 103 -8.02 0.81 -20.16
N SER A 104 -9.11 1.39 -19.66
CA SER A 104 -9.31 1.69 -18.24
C SER A 104 -9.26 0.42 -17.37
N LEU A 105 -9.90 -0.67 -17.83
CA LEU A 105 -9.86 -1.94 -17.14
C LEU A 105 -8.44 -2.53 -17.07
N LYS A 106 -7.65 -2.40 -18.15
CA LYS A 106 -6.24 -2.84 -18.14
C LYS A 106 -5.41 -2.06 -17.12
N ILE A 107 -5.58 -0.74 -17.05
CA ILE A 107 -4.91 0.10 -16.04
C ILE A 107 -5.29 -0.36 -14.62
N LYS A 108 -6.59 -0.58 -14.36
CA LYS A 108 -7.06 -1.07 -13.06
C LYS A 108 -6.37 -2.39 -12.68
N LYS A 109 -6.29 -3.35 -13.60
CA LYS A 109 -5.63 -4.65 -13.35
C LYS A 109 -4.15 -4.48 -13.00
N LEU A 110 -3.42 -3.64 -13.74
CA LEU A 110 -1.99 -3.38 -13.48
C LEU A 110 -1.76 -2.68 -12.13
N ILE A 111 -2.64 -1.74 -11.74
CA ILE A 111 -2.57 -1.10 -10.42
C ILE A 111 -2.76 -2.12 -9.30
N ILE A 112 -3.75 -3.01 -9.44
CA ILE A 112 -3.98 -4.10 -8.48
C ILE A 112 -2.76 -5.01 -8.37
N GLN A 113 -2.18 -5.42 -9.50
CA GLN A 113 -0.98 -6.26 -9.52
C GLN A 113 0.22 -5.56 -8.83
N ARG A 114 0.42 -4.26 -9.08
CA ARG A 114 1.51 -3.49 -8.44
C ARG A 114 1.29 -3.38 -6.93
N TYR A 115 0.05 -3.20 -6.49
CA TYR A 115 -0.33 -3.22 -5.08
C TYR A 115 -0.05 -4.59 -4.44
N GLU A 116 -0.50 -5.69 -5.07
CA GLU A 116 -0.29 -7.05 -4.58
C GLU A 116 1.18 -7.41 -4.46
N LEU A 117 2.00 -7.03 -5.46
CA LEU A 117 3.44 -7.19 -5.43
C LEU A 117 4.07 -6.49 -4.22
N SER A 118 3.64 -5.24 -3.96
CA SER A 118 4.12 -4.44 -2.84
C SER A 118 3.73 -5.07 -1.49
N MET A 119 2.47 -5.52 -1.36
CA MET A 119 1.99 -6.17 -0.13
C MET A 119 2.67 -7.52 0.11
N LYS A 120 2.89 -8.31 -0.93
CA LYS A 120 3.65 -9.57 -0.84
C LYS A 120 5.05 -9.31 -0.30
N GLN A 121 5.73 -8.30 -0.84
CA GLN A 121 7.06 -7.89 -0.40
C GLN A 121 7.08 -7.46 1.07
N TYR A 122 6.14 -6.62 1.51
CA TYR A 122 6.07 -6.19 2.92
C TYR A 122 5.74 -7.34 3.88
N ARG A 123 4.88 -8.28 3.47
CA ARG A 123 4.58 -9.50 4.25
C ARG A 123 5.81 -10.40 4.38
N GLN A 124 6.60 -10.56 3.32
CA GLN A 124 7.88 -11.29 3.37
C GLN A 124 8.90 -10.57 4.25
N GLY A 125 9.00 -9.24 4.13
CA GLY A 125 9.83 -8.41 4.97
C GLY A 125 9.48 -8.57 6.46
N LYS A 126 8.20 -8.47 6.82
CA LYS A 126 7.72 -8.66 8.20
C LYS A 126 8.23 -9.97 8.82
N LYS A 127 8.21 -11.08 8.07
CA LYS A 127 8.71 -12.39 8.55
C LYS A 127 10.19 -12.36 8.92
N ILE A 128 11.01 -11.60 8.19
CA ILE A 128 12.45 -11.47 8.43
C ILE A 128 12.75 -10.49 9.56
N LEU A 129 11.99 -9.40 9.63
CA LEU A 129 12.20 -8.40 10.66
C LEU A 129 11.83 -8.94 12.05
N GLY A 130 11.03 -10.01 12.13
CA GLY A 130 10.74 -10.71 13.39
C GLY A 130 10.02 -9.83 14.43
N VAL A 131 9.47 -8.70 13.99
CA VAL A 131 8.68 -7.81 14.83
C VAL A 131 7.29 -8.40 14.87
N ASP A 132 6.86 -8.86 16.05
CA ASP A 132 5.45 -9.16 16.32
C ASP A 132 4.65 -7.89 16.07
N ALA A 133 4.16 -7.72 14.84
CA ALA A 133 3.25 -6.63 14.52
C ALA A 133 1.88 -7.02 15.08
N VAL A 134 1.75 -6.83 16.39
CA VAL A 134 0.50 -6.77 17.12
C VAL A 134 -0.25 -5.57 16.53
N HIS A 135 -1.22 -5.86 15.66
CA HIS A 135 -2.34 -5.00 15.26
C HIS A 135 -2.04 -3.66 14.56
N VAL A 136 -1.32 -3.65 13.42
CA VAL A 136 -1.24 -2.42 12.57
C VAL A 136 -2.35 -2.36 11.49
N TYR A 137 -2.97 -3.49 11.13
CA TYR A 137 -3.90 -3.57 9.99
C TYR A 137 -5.23 -4.29 10.27
N ASP A 138 -5.62 -4.46 11.53
CA ASP A 138 -6.96 -4.96 11.86
C ASP A 138 -7.96 -3.78 11.83
N ASP A 139 -8.08 -3.12 10.67
CA ASP A 139 -9.21 -2.24 10.39
C ASP A 139 -10.26 -3.08 9.62
N PRO A 140 -11.37 -3.48 10.26
CA PRO A 140 -12.44 -4.22 9.61
C PRO A 140 -12.98 -3.49 8.36
N TRP A 141 -12.89 -2.17 8.32
CA TRP A 141 -13.30 -1.36 7.17
C TRP A 141 -12.38 -1.54 5.96
N PHE A 142 -11.08 -1.80 6.18
CA PHE A 142 -10.13 -2.10 5.12
C PHE A 142 -10.42 -3.45 4.47
N GLU A 143 -10.71 -4.48 5.26
CA GLU A 143 -11.14 -5.80 4.77
C GLU A 143 -12.49 -5.75 4.05
N ILE A 144 -13.46 -5.00 4.57
CA ILE A 144 -14.80 -4.90 3.97
C ILE A 144 -14.76 -4.18 2.62
N MET A 145 -13.95 -3.13 2.47
CA MET A 145 -13.85 -2.35 1.23
C MET A 145 -12.93 -2.97 0.17
N HIS A 146 -12.04 -3.86 0.58
CA HIS A 146 -11.05 -4.50 -0.28
C HIS A 146 -11.19 -6.02 -0.27
N LYS A 147 -12.40 -6.53 -0.03
CA LYS A 147 -12.74 -7.97 -0.09
C LYS A 147 -12.02 -8.61 -1.28
N PHE A 148 -11.05 -9.47 -0.96
CA PHE A 148 -10.44 -10.41 -1.88
C PHE A 148 -11.45 -11.51 -2.21
#